data_AF-A0A6P0SQ54-F1
#
_entry.id   AF-A0A6P0SQ54-F1
#
_cell.length_a   1.000
_cell.length_b   1.000
_cell.length_c   1.000
_cell.angle_alpha   90.00
_cell.angle_beta   90.00
_cell.angle_gamma   90.00
#
_symmetry.space_group_name_H-M   'P 1'
#
loop_
_entity.id
_entity.type
_entity.pdbx_description
1 polymer ?
#
loop_
_entity_poly.entity_id
_entity_poly.type
_entity_poly.pdbx_seq_one_letter_code
_entity_poly.pdbx_strand_id
1 'polypeptide(L)'
;MTIPVPPRTRAQESRAAIERIYVIMRHLFIRGYYKPGGASGAALRQALLTLQPEIYGSIADPQKVELNGLVYVIDRLPCGIEMCRFVKLVAAEGYSQSGFETIVPAKRRRNCYRIDQETMLIEITRGRSEIYDILT
;
A
#
# COMPACT_ATOMS: atom_id res chain seq x y z
N MET A 1 -1.55 21.47 38.15
CA MET A 1 -0.40 20.52 38.07
C MET A 1 -0.51 19.74 36.77
N THR A 2 0.41 19.95 35.84
CA THR A 2 0.53 19.13 34.63
C THR A 2 1.45 17.95 34.95
N ILE A 3 0.94 16.73 34.86
CA ILE A 3 1.76 15.52 35.02
C ILE A 3 2.61 15.39 33.74
N PRO A 4 3.94 15.38 33.82
CA PRO A 4 4.78 15.19 32.65
C PRO A 4 4.56 13.78 32.09
N VAL A 5 4.05 13.70 30.86
CA VAL A 5 3.93 12.43 30.14
C VAL A 5 5.31 12.09 29.58
N PRO A 6 5.92 10.95 29.95
CA PRO A 6 7.22 10.57 29.43
C PRO A 6 7.15 10.40 27.90
N PRO A 7 8.24 10.73 27.17
CA PRO A 7 8.29 10.53 25.73
C PRO A 7 8.11 9.05 25.41
N ARG A 8 7.42 8.76 24.31
CA ARG A 8 7.18 7.37 23.88
C ARG A 8 8.51 6.72 23.50
N THR A 9 8.64 5.44 23.84
CA THR A 9 9.77 4.65 23.37
C THR A 9 9.58 4.24 21.92
N ARG A 10 10.68 3.93 21.21
CA ARG A 10 10.64 3.43 19.82
C ARG A 10 9.71 2.22 19.66
N ALA A 11 9.69 1.33 20.64
CA ALA A 11 8.82 0.16 20.66
C ALA A 11 7.34 0.55 20.76
N GLN A 12 7.00 1.53 21.60
CA GLN A 12 5.63 2.04 21.72
C GLN A 12 5.17 2.74 20.43
N GLU A 13 6.04 3.53 19.79
CA GLU A 13 5.74 4.16 18.51
C GLU A 13 5.52 3.15 17.39
N SER A 14 6.35 2.11 17.33
CA SER A 14 6.26 1.03 16.34
C SER A 14 4.95 0.26 16.51
N ARG A 15 4.58 -0.08 17.74
CA ARG A 15 3.29 -0.73 18.04
C ARG A 15 2.10 0.13 17.62
N ALA A 16 2.13 1.41 17.97
CA ALA A 16 1.07 2.35 17.57
C ALA A 16 1.02 2.57 16.04
N ALA A 17 2.14 2.47 15.33
CA ALA A 17 2.19 2.51 13.87
C ALA A 17 1.56 1.25 13.26
N ILE A 18 1.92 0.06 13.75
CA ILE A 18 1.35 -1.22 13.29
C ILE A 18 -0.17 -1.25 13.51
N GLU A 19 -0.65 -0.83 14.68
CA GLU A 19 -2.09 -0.77 14.98
C GLU A 19 -2.82 0.20 14.02
N ARG A 20 -2.23 1.36 13.73
CA ARG A 20 -2.79 2.32 12.75
C ARG A 20 -2.83 1.75 11.34
N ILE A 21 -1.74 1.12 10.89
CA ILE A 21 -1.67 0.44 9.59
C ILE A 21 -2.79 -0.59 9.48
N TYR A 22 -2.94 -1.46 10.48
CA TYR A 22 -3.98 -2.49 10.52
C TYR A 22 -5.40 -1.91 10.42
N VAL A 23 -5.69 -0.85 11.17
CA VAL A 23 -7.01 -0.18 11.14
C VAL A 23 -7.28 0.41 9.75
N ILE A 24 -6.32 1.14 9.16
CA ILE A 24 -6.46 1.73 7.83
C ILE A 24 -6.74 0.64 6.79
N MET A 25 -5.97 -0.45 6.82
CA MET A 25 -6.14 -1.58 5.91
C MET A 25 -7.52 -2.24 6.07
N ARG A 26 -8.03 -2.37 7.30
CA ARG A 26 -9.36 -2.91 7.55
C ARG A 26 -10.47 -2.04 6.96
N HIS A 27 -10.36 -0.71 7.10
CA HIS A 27 -11.33 0.21 6.48
C HIS A 27 -11.31 0.11 4.94
N LEU A 28 -10.12 -0.06 4.37
CA LEU A 28 -9.94 -0.22 2.93
C LEU A 28 -10.55 -1.52 2.42
N PHE A 29 -10.33 -2.62 3.15
CA PHE A 29 -10.96 -3.91 2.87
C PHE A 29 -12.48 -3.81 2.81
N ILE A 30 -13.09 -3.10 3.76
CA ILE A 30 -14.56 -2.92 3.80
C ILE A 30 -15.06 -2.06 2.64
N ARG A 31 -14.27 -1.07 2.18
CA ARG A 31 -14.67 -0.14 1.12
C ARG A 31 -14.43 -0.67 -0.30
N GLY A 32 -13.44 -1.53 -0.50
CA GLY A 32 -13.07 -2.06 -1.81
C GLY A 32 -12.35 -1.06 -2.73
N TYR A 33 -12.05 0.16 -2.28
CA TYR A 33 -11.27 1.13 -3.06
C TYR A 33 -10.31 1.94 -2.18
N TYR A 34 -9.25 2.41 -2.81
CA TYR A 34 -8.15 3.16 -2.20
C TYR A 34 -7.77 4.37 -3.05
N LYS A 35 -7.51 5.49 -2.37
CA LYS A 35 -6.94 6.70 -2.96
C LYS A 35 -5.60 6.99 -2.26
N PRO A 36 -4.45 6.69 -2.89
CA PRO A 36 -3.13 6.90 -2.28
C PRO A 36 -2.90 8.33 -1.81
N GLY A 37 -3.35 9.33 -2.57
CA GLY A 37 -3.26 10.75 -2.19
C GLY A 37 -4.34 11.22 -1.20
N GLY A 38 -5.24 10.34 -0.74
CA GLY A 38 -6.30 10.69 0.22
C GLY A 38 -5.88 10.63 1.68
N ALA A 39 -6.80 10.92 2.59
CA ALA A 39 -6.54 10.90 4.04
C ALA A 39 -6.01 9.55 4.54
N SER A 40 -6.59 8.43 4.08
CA SER A 40 -6.14 7.08 4.46
C SER A 40 -4.73 6.78 3.94
N GLY A 41 -4.38 7.25 2.74
CA GLY A 41 -3.03 7.06 2.18
C GLY A 41 -1.98 7.92 2.87
N ALA A 42 -2.31 9.18 3.19
CA ALA A 42 -1.46 10.04 4.00
C ALA A 42 -1.20 9.44 5.39
N ALA A 43 -2.25 8.92 6.05
CA ALA A 43 -2.14 8.26 7.35
C ALA A 43 -1.29 6.98 7.27
N LEU A 44 -1.46 6.18 6.22
CA LEU A 44 -0.68 4.96 5.99
C LEU A 44 0.80 5.28 5.77
N ARG A 45 1.10 6.25 4.89
CA ARG A 45 2.46 6.73 4.65
C ARG A 45 3.13 7.20 5.94
N GLN A 46 2.42 8.00 6.75
CA GLN A 46 2.96 8.47 8.02
C GLN A 46 3.24 7.30 8.98
N ALA A 47 2.35 6.33 9.04
CA ALA A 47 2.54 5.16 9.90
C ALA A 47 3.72 4.29 9.42
N LEU A 48 3.90 4.12 8.11
CA LEU A 48 5.06 3.42 7.54
C LEU A 48 6.37 4.16 7.80
N LEU A 49 6.40 5.49 7.69
CA LEU A 49 7.56 6.31 8.04
C LEU A 49 7.89 6.27 9.54
N THR A 50 6.88 6.17 10.40
CA THR A 50 7.11 5.93 11.83
C THR A 50 7.65 4.52 12.05
N LEU A 51 7.07 3.50 11.40
CA LEU A 51 7.47 2.10 11.58
C LEU A 51 8.90 1.83 11.08
N GLN A 52 9.32 2.48 9.99
CA GLN A 52 10.58 2.24 9.27
C GLN A 52 10.87 0.75 9.06
N PRO A 53 10.02 0.02 8.30
CA PRO A 53 10.27 -1.38 8.01
C PRO A 53 11.63 -1.59 7.34
N GLU A 54 12.40 -2.58 7.80
CA GLU A 54 13.73 -2.92 7.24
C GLU A 54 13.69 -3.21 5.74
N ILE A 55 12.57 -3.72 5.23
CA ILE A 55 12.36 -4.03 3.80
C ILE A 55 12.44 -2.80 2.89
N TYR A 56 12.30 -1.59 3.43
CA TYR A 56 12.48 -0.34 2.68
C TYR A 56 13.83 0.32 2.95
N GLY A 57 14.75 -0.37 3.64
CA GLY A 57 16.12 0.09 3.86
C GLY A 57 16.19 1.52 4.40
N SER A 58 16.92 2.38 3.69
CA SER A 58 17.13 3.77 4.08
C SER A 58 16.11 4.76 3.50
N ILE A 59 14.91 4.34 3.07
CA ILE A 59 13.92 5.24 2.43
C ILE A 59 13.50 6.43 3.31
N ALA A 60 13.63 6.30 4.63
CA ALA A 60 13.30 7.36 5.58
C ALA A 60 14.45 8.35 5.82
N ASP A 61 15.65 8.08 5.29
CA ASP A 61 16.83 8.94 5.42
C ASP A 61 16.91 9.89 4.21
N PRO A 62 16.66 11.20 4.38
CA PRO A 62 16.63 12.14 3.27
C PRO A 62 18.02 12.38 2.63
N GLN A 63 19.10 11.90 3.25
CA GLN A 63 20.47 12.04 2.74
C GLN A 63 20.92 10.82 1.92
N LYS A 64 20.11 9.76 1.85
CA LYS A 64 20.47 8.52 1.15
C LYS A 64 19.51 8.20 0.03
N VAL A 65 20.08 7.68 -1.06
CA VAL A 65 19.31 7.10 -2.16
C VAL A 65 19.12 5.62 -1.87
N GLU A 66 17.87 5.18 -1.76
CA GLU A 66 17.51 3.78 -1.52
C GLU A 66 16.98 3.13 -2.82
N LEU A 67 17.87 2.50 -3.58
CA LEU A 67 17.51 1.84 -4.84
C LEU A 67 16.91 0.45 -4.64
N ASN A 68 17.33 -0.30 -3.62
CA ASN A 68 16.84 -1.66 -3.41
C ASN A 68 15.38 -1.63 -2.93
N GLY A 69 15.05 -0.70 -2.05
CA GLY A 69 13.67 -0.44 -1.64
C GLY A 69 12.79 -0.03 -2.82
N LEU A 70 13.30 0.83 -3.71
CA LEU A 70 12.56 1.22 -4.91
C LEU A 70 12.31 0.05 -5.87
N VAL A 71 13.35 -0.75 -6.15
CA VAL A 71 13.24 -1.98 -6.97
C VAL A 71 12.23 -2.95 -6.35
N TYR A 72 12.28 -3.13 -5.03
CA TYR A 72 11.35 -3.97 -4.30
C TYR A 72 9.88 -3.55 -4.52
N VAL A 73 9.59 -2.25 -4.52
CA VAL A 73 8.24 -1.71 -4.74
C VAL A 73 7.83 -1.88 -6.20
N ILE A 74 8.67 -1.48 -7.15
CA ILE A 74 8.37 -1.52 -8.59
C ILE A 74 8.07 -2.95 -9.04
N ASP A 75 8.83 -3.94 -8.57
CA ASP A 75 8.63 -5.33 -8.96
C ASP A 75 7.27 -5.92 -8.52
N ARG A 76 6.60 -5.30 -7.55
CA ARG A 76 5.36 -5.80 -6.93
C ARG A 76 4.09 -5.09 -7.37
N LEU A 77 4.23 -3.93 -7.98
CA LEU A 77 3.12 -3.11 -8.43
C LEU A 77 2.90 -3.25 -9.95
N PRO A 78 1.66 -3.12 -10.43
CA PRO A 78 1.38 -3.13 -11.86
C PRO A 78 1.92 -1.87 -12.51
N CYS A 79 2.50 -2.00 -13.70
CA CYS A 79 2.95 -0.87 -14.50
C CYS A 79 1.78 0.09 -14.79
N GLY A 80 2.00 1.40 -14.72
CA GLY A 80 0.97 2.41 -14.96
C GLY A 80 0.16 2.79 -13.72
N ILE A 81 0.37 2.13 -12.57
CA ILE A 81 -0.32 2.47 -11.31
C ILE A 81 0.03 3.88 -10.83
N GLU A 82 1.23 4.36 -11.13
CA GLU A 82 1.72 5.69 -10.79
C GLU A 82 0.91 6.81 -11.47
N MET A 83 0.23 6.49 -12.57
CA MET A 83 -0.67 7.39 -13.28
C MET A 83 -2.09 7.34 -12.73
N CYS A 84 -2.40 6.39 -11.85
CA CYS A 84 -3.74 6.18 -11.32
C CYS A 84 -3.95 6.92 -9.99
N ARG A 85 -5.04 7.68 -9.92
CA ARG A 85 -5.50 8.32 -8.69
C ARG A 85 -6.27 7.34 -7.78
N PHE A 86 -6.88 6.33 -8.37
CA PHE A 86 -7.70 5.35 -7.68
C PHE A 86 -7.22 3.93 -7.94
N VAL A 87 -7.17 3.14 -6.87
CA VAL A 87 -6.95 1.70 -6.94
C VAL A 87 -8.21 1.03 -6.40
N LYS A 88 -8.88 0.22 -7.20
CA LYS A 88 -10.05 -0.56 -6.77
C LYS A 88 -9.63 -2.02 -6.64
N LEU A 89 -10.06 -2.63 -5.55
CA LEU A 89 -9.83 -4.03 -5.27
C LEU A 89 -11.09 -4.78 -5.65
N VAL A 90 -10.97 -5.70 -6.60
CA VAL A 90 -12.10 -6.47 -7.13
C VAL A 90 -11.88 -7.95 -6.87
N ALA A 91 -12.97 -8.69 -6.65
CA ALA A 91 -12.88 -10.15 -6.66
C ALA A 91 -12.58 -10.63 -8.09
N ALA A 92 -12.02 -11.84 -8.20
CA ALA A 92 -11.81 -12.49 -9.50
C ALA A 92 -13.15 -12.94 -10.10
N GLU A 93 -13.90 -11.99 -10.68
CA GLU A 93 -15.25 -12.19 -11.24
C GLU A 93 -15.25 -12.33 -12.78
N GLY A 94 -14.09 -12.61 -13.38
CA GLY A 94 -13.99 -12.86 -14.83
C GLY A 94 -13.68 -11.63 -15.69
N TYR A 95 -13.04 -10.60 -15.12
CA TYR A 95 -12.51 -9.46 -15.90
C TYR A 95 -11.51 -9.88 -16.98
N SER A 96 -10.94 -11.08 -16.89
CA SER A 96 -10.12 -11.67 -17.96
C SER A 96 -10.85 -11.77 -19.31
N GLN A 97 -12.19 -11.69 -19.34
CA GLN A 97 -13.00 -11.72 -20.57
C GLN A 97 -13.51 -10.33 -21.01
N SER A 98 -13.22 -9.28 -20.24
CA SER A 98 -13.81 -7.94 -20.42
C SER A 98 -13.13 -7.07 -21.48
N GLY A 99 -12.12 -7.60 -22.17
CA GLY A 99 -11.39 -6.90 -23.24
C GLY A 99 -10.32 -5.91 -22.76
N PHE A 100 -10.17 -5.70 -21.44
CA PHE A 100 -9.07 -4.90 -20.90
C PHE A 100 -7.73 -5.65 -21.00
N GLU A 101 -6.66 -4.89 -21.24
CA GLU A 101 -5.30 -5.42 -21.17
C GLU A 101 -4.98 -5.90 -19.75
N THR A 102 -4.50 -7.15 -19.65
CA THR A 102 -4.10 -7.74 -18.37
C THR A 102 -2.67 -7.34 -18.05
N ILE A 103 -2.49 -6.61 -16.95
CA ILE A 103 -1.20 -6.18 -16.43
C ILE A 103 -0.84 -7.08 -15.24
N VAL A 104 0.32 -7.73 -15.28
CA VAL A 104 0.78 -8.63 -14.21
C VAL A 104 2.12 -8.12 -13.64
N PRO A 105 2.20 -7.80 -12.34
CA PRO A 105 3.47 -7.42 -11.71
C PRO A 105 4.53 -8.53 -11.76
N ALA A 106 5.81 -8.17 -11.92
CA ALA A 106 6.91 -9.11 -12.13
C ALA A 106 7.06 -10.15 -10.99
N LYS A 107 6.94 -9.71 -9.73
CA LYS A 107 7.12 -10.56 -8.53
C LYS A 107 5.80 -10.89 -7.82
N ARG A 108 4.65 -10.49 -8.37
CA ARG A 108 3.31 -10.74 -7.79
C ARG A 108 2.32 -11.14 -8.87
N ARG A 109 2.02 -12.43 -8.94
CA ARG A 109 1.07 -13.00 -9.90
C ARG A 109 -0.37 -12.68 -9.47
N ARG A 110 -0.86 -11.50 -9.85
CA ARG A 110 -2.25 -11.06 -9.74
C ARG A 110 -2.60 -10.23 -10.96
N ASN A 111 -3.81 -10.40 -11.47
CA ASN A 111 -4.25 -9.64 -12.63
C ASN A 111 -4.63 -8.23 -12.20
N CYS A 112 -4.13 -7.27 -12.95
CA CYS A 112 -4.48 -5.87 -12.80
C CYS A 112 -4.99 -5.36 -14.15
N TYR A 113 -5.90 -4.40 -14.12
CA TYR A 113 -6.47 -3.83 -15.33
C TYR A 113 -6.56 -2.32 -15.18
N ARG A 114 -6.09 -1.60 -16.18
CA ARG A 114 -6.30 -0.16 -16.26
C ARG A 114 -7.57 0.10 -17.05
N ILE A 115 -8.63 0.54 -16.37
CA ILE A 115 -9.94 0.76 -17.00
C ILE A 115 -10.06 2.18 -17.59
N ASP A 116 -9.30 3.13 -17.06
CA ASP A 116 -9.23 4.50 -17.55
C ASP A 116 -7.88 5.16 -17.14
N GLN A 117 -7.73 6.46 -17.40
CA GLN A 117 -6.50 7.18 -17.09
C GLN A 117 -6.22 7.28 -15.59
N GLU A 118 -7.25 7.29 -14.74
CA GLU A 118 -7.14 7.52 -13.29
C GLU A 118 -7.29 6.25 -12.45
N THR A 119 -7.79 5.14 -13.00
CA THR A 119 -8.24 3.99 -12.19
C THR A 119 -7.55 2.68 -12.58
N MET A 120 -6.92 2.07 -11.58
CA MET A 120 -6.39 0.70 -11.64
C MET A 120 -7.35 -0.23 -10.90
N LEU A 121 -7.72 -1.34 -11.53
CA LEU A 121 -8.34 -2.50 -10.88
C LEU A 121 -7.25 -3.51 -10.53
N ILE A 122 -7.31 -4.07 -9.32
CA ILE A 122 -6.45 -5.17 -8.90
C ILE A 122 -7.35 -6.32 -8.43
N GLU A 123 -7.21 -7.49 -9.06
CA GLU A 123 -7.90 -8.70 -8.64
C GLU A 123 -7.30 -9.24 -7.34
N ILE A 124 -8.18 -9.52 -6.38
CA ILE A 124 -7.85 -10.15 -5.11
C ILE A 124 -8.38 -11.58 -5.10
N THR A 125 -7.49 -12.53 -4.83
CA THR A 125 -7.79 -13.97 -4.81
C THR A 125 -7.51 -14.61 -3.44
N ARG A 126 -6.52 -14.10 -2.71
CA ARG A 126 -6.07 -14.62 -1.40
C ARG A 126 -6.48 -13.75 -0.22
N GLY A 127 -7.37 -12.78 -0.46
CA GLY A 127 -7.97 -11.96 0.58
C GLY A 127 -6.99 -10.98 1.23
N ARG A 128 -6.97 -10.92 2.57
CA ARG A 128 -6.34 -9.83 3.34
C ARG A 128 -4.83 -9.70 3.13
N SER A 129 -4.12 -10.81 2.95
CA SER A 129 -2.65 -10.79 2.79
C SER A 129 -2.22 -10.09 1.49
N GLU A 130 -2.98 -10.28 0.40
CA GLU A 130 -2.72 -9.57 -0.86
C GLU A 130 -2.97 -8.07 -0.73
N ILE A 131 -3.99 -7.69 0.04
CA ILE A 131 -4.29 -6.29 0.30
C ILE A 131 -3.18 -5.64 1.11
N TYR A 132 -2.66 -6.34 2.11
CA TYR A 132 -1.52 -5.84 2.88
C TYR A 132 -0.31 -5.60 1.97
N ASP A 133 0.02 -6.55 1.10
CA ASP A 133 1.11 -6.44 0.13
C ASP A 133 0.89 -5.37 -0.96
N ILE A 134 -0.35 -4.94 -1.22
CA ILE A 134 -0.64 -3.81 -2.14
C ILE A 134 -0.44 -2.46 -1.45
N LEU A 135 -0.74 -2.41 -0.15
CA LEU A 135 -0.75 -1.16 0.61
C LEU A 135 0.61 -0.82 1.22
N THR A 136 1.45 -1.83 1.44
CA THR A 136 2.82 -1.69 1.95
C THR A 136 3.80 -2.08 0.85
#